data_AF-A0A0Q7R1I0-F1
#
_entry.id   AF-A0A0Q7R1I0-F1
#
_cell.length_a   1.000
_cell.length_b   1.000
_cell.length_c   1.000
_cell.angle_alpha   90.00
_cell.angle_beta   90.00
_cell.angle_gamma   90.00
#
_symmetry.space_group_name_H-M   'P 1'
#
loop_
_entity.id
_entity.type
_entity.pdbx_description
1 polymer ?
#
loop_
_entity_poly.entity_id
_entity_poly.type
_entity_poly.pdbx_seq_one_letter_code
_entity_poly.pdbx_strand_id
1 'polypeptide(L)'
;MSDFERRLSDEVSAAIPSTTPPFDEVVAVRDRRRNRRRGAVAAIAVVAVIGGVFVATGVLQEDPVGKGRTDVASSESPSASATKGSGRTFDPALPLPIILNLAAGDRDLNPWTSCWSGPPDGEGVVTQTCSDGMPPKNPVAAGSPDDVEFTFPADGWTFEATFRPSDAAPCAQSFTVPVEKTGAQTFRIDPVGPAGAWEVDVFGRGPQGDAVATFAWETPTAGTVPPPRSFMSLIEAGDGGEVQAPSSLELLFSGLDRSPGKASVAVTVTAANGNSMQLDTERVIGHECIAEGTLSFSGTRAQARQAARLGPAPFTYDVDLTLDGTTYAGTGTWPTDQRKDEAPYVDLTFDPPLPAYE
;
A
#
# COMPACT_ATOMS: atom_id res chain seq x y z
N MET A 1 -21.66 35.69 33.47
CA MET A 1 -21.24 34.52 32.67
C MET A 1 -22.22 34.36 31.54
N SER A 2 -21.74 34.40 30.31
CA SER A 2 -22.59 34.17 29.12
C SER A 2 -22.95 32.69 28.99
N ASP A 3 -24.05 32.37 28.30
CA ASP A 3 -24.45 30.98 28.04
C ASP A 3 -23.36 30.18 27.29
N PHE A 4 -22.52 30.87 26.51
CA PHE A 4 -21.36 30.30 25.85
C PHE A 4 -20.27 29.88 26.84
N GLU A 5 -19.93 30.74 27.81
CA GLU A 5 -18.95 30.43 28.86
C GLU A 5 -19.42 29.28 29.75
N ARG A 6 -20.73 29.20 30.03
CA ARG A 6 -21.30 28.09 30.81
C ARG A 6 -21.24 26.77 30.04
N ARG A 7 -21.59 26.77 28.75
CA ARG A 7 -21.44 25.59 27.88
C ARG A 7 -19.99 25.13 27.76
N LEU A 8 -19.04 26.04 27.58
CA LEU A 8 -17.63 25.70 27.48
C LEU A 8 -17.10 25.11 28.80
N SER A 9 -17.52 25.67 29.93
CA SER A 9 -17.15 25.17 31.26
C SER A 9 -17.75 23.79 31.55
N ASP A 10 -18.99 23.55 31.12
CA ASP A 10 -19.66 22.25 31.28
C ASP A 10 -19.03 21.18 30.38
N GLU A 11 -18.67 21.52 29.14
CA GLU A 11 -17.95 20.61 28.23
C GLU A 11 -16.54 20.29 28.71
N VAL A 12 -15.79 21.28 29.20
CA VAL A 12 -14.44 21.07 29.76
C VAL A 12 -14.52 20.22 31.03
N SER A 13 -15.49 20.47 31.90
CA SER A 13 -15.67 19.69 33.14
C SER A 13 -16.10 18.25 32.86
N ALA A 14 -16.92 18.02 31.82
CA ALA A 14 -17.29 16.68 31.37
C ALA A 14 -16.14 15.93 30.68
N ALA A 15 -15.15 16.65 30.12
CA ALA A 15 -13.99 16.08 29.44
C ALA A 15 -12.82 15.73 30.39
N ILE A 16 -12.86 16.16 31.65
CA ILE A 16 -11.87 15.80 32.66
C ILE A 16 -12.32 14.49 33.32
N PRO A 17 -11.58 13.37 33.14
CA PRO A 17 -11.95 12.12 33.78
C PRO A 17 -11.89 12.26 35.30
N SER A 18 -12.88 11.71 35.99
CA SER A 18 -13.02 11.78 37.46
C SER A 18 -11.91 11.04 38.22
N THR A 19 -11.12 10.23 37.50
CA THR A 19 -9.92 9.56 38.01
C THR A 19 -8.79 9.71 37.00
N THR A 20 -7.58 10.00 37.47
CA THR A 20 -6.38 10.01 36.62
C THR A 20 -6.18 8.61 36.04
N PRO A 21 -6.23 8.43 34.71
CA PRO A 21 -6.04 7.11 34.11
C PRO A 21 -4.62 6.57 34.40
N PRO A 22 -4.45 5.24 34.50
CA PRO A 22 -3.14 4.61 34.61
C PRO A 22 -2.22 5.09 33.49
N PHE A 23 -0.93 5.24 33.79
CA PHE A 23 0.06 5.72 32.80
C PHE A 23 0.07 4.84 31.54
N ASP A 24 -0.12 3.53 31.68
CA ASP A 24 -0.19 2.59 30.55
C ASP A 24 -1.39 2.85 29.61
N GLU A 25 -2.53 3.29 30.16
CA GLU A 25 -3.68 3.69 29.34
C GLU A 25 -3.43 5.02 28.62
N VAL A 26 -2.74 5.97 29.28
CA VAL A 26 -2.34 7.24 28.68
C VAL A 26 -1.36 7.00 27.52
N VAL A 27 -0.40 6.08 27.71
CA VAL A 27 0.55 5.66 26.67
C VAL A 27 -0.18 4.96 25.53
N ALA A 28 -1.10 4.04 25.82
CA ALA A 28 -1.89 3.35 24.79
C ALA A 28 -2.78 4.30 23.97
N VAL A 29 -3.36 5.33 24.59
CA VAL A 29 -4.15 6.37 23.91
C VAL A 29 -3.25 7.29 23.08
N ARG A 30 -2.06 7.64 23.60
CA ARG A 30 -1.05 8.44 22.88
C ARG A 30 -0.55 7.69 21.65
N ASP A 31 -0.21 6.42 21.78
CA ASP A 31 0.33 5.60 20.71
C ASP A 31 -0.74 5.32 19.64
N ARG A 32 -2.00 5.12 20.04
CA ARG A 32 -3.15 5.08 19.11
C ARG A 32 -3.35 6.40 18.36
N ARG A 33 -3.26 7.55 19.03
CA ARG A 33 -3.35 8.88 18.38
C ARG A 33 -2.16 9.16 17.46
N ARG A 34 -0.98 8.66 17.79
CA ARG A 34 0.25 8.80 16.99
C ARG A 34 0.17 7.96 15.72
N ASN A 35 -0.31 6.72 15.81
CA ASN A 35 -0.58 5.86 14.64
C ASN A 35 -1.66 6.47 13.73
N ARG A 36 -2.70 7.11 14.31
CA ARG A 36 -3.72 7.86 13.56
C ARG A 36 -3.21 9.09 12.81
N ARG A 37 -2.14 9.75 13.27
CA ARG A 37 -1.55 10.90 12.56
C ARG A 37 -0.57 10.49 11.46
N ARG A 38 0.03 9.30 11.55
CA ARG A 38 0.95 8.78 10.51
C ARG A 38 0.22 8.42 9.21
N GLY A 39 -1.04 8.00 9.28
CA GLY A 39 -1.87 7.78 8.08
C GLY A 39 -2.21 9.06 7.29
N ALA A 40 -2.08 10.25 7.89
CA ALA A 40 -2.46 11.51 7.26
C ALA A 40 -1.30 12.28 6.58
N VAL A 41 -0.05 11.82 6.72
CA VAL A 41 1.13 12.50 6.14
C VAL A 41 1.79 11.66 5.04
N ALA A 42 1.46 10.37 4.90
CA ALA A 42 1.91 9.51 3.81
C ALA A 42 0.93 9.52 2.61
N ALA A 43 0.50 10.70 2.17
CA ALA A 43 -0.16 10.87 0.88
C ALA A 43 0.89 11.06 -0.23
N ILE A 44 1.82 10.11 -0.34
CA ILE A 44 2.50 9.80 -1.59
C ILE A 44 2.18 8.33 -1.82
N ALA A 45 1.45 8.06 -2.90
CA ALA A 45 0.82 6.78 -3.21
C ALA A 45 1.81 5.60 -3.05
N VAL A 46 1.57 4.75 -2.06
CA VAL A 46 2.17 3.43 -1.90
C VAL A 46 1.02 2.51 -1.55
N VAL A 47 0.78 1.49 -2.37
CA VAL A 47 -0.39 0.64 -2.22
C VAL A 47 -0.02 -0.82 -2.50
N ALA A 48 -0.14 -1.69 -1.49
CA ALA A 48 0.15 -3.13 -1.51
C ALA A 48 -0.69 -3.94 -2.53
N VAL A 49 -0.12 -4.90 -3.27
CA VAL A 49 -0.86 -5.92 -4.07
C VAL A 49 -0.63 -7.33 -3.51
N ILE A 50 -1.69 -8.10 -3.27
CA ILE A 50 -1.63 -9.54 -2.97
C ILE A 50 -2.28 -10.32 -4.11
N GLY A 51 -1.51 -11.19 -4.78
CA GLY A 51 -1.95 -12.07 -5.85
C GLY A 51 -2.66 -13.34 -5.33
N GLY A 52 -3.80 -13.67 -5.93
CA GLY A 52 -4.55 -14.90 -5.69
C GLY A 52 -4.11 -16.04 -6.63
N VAL A 53 -3.80 -17.20 -6.06
CA VAL A 53 -3.48 -18.44 -6.77
C VAL A 53 -4.76 -19.09 -7.30
N PHE A 54 -4.90 -19.24 -8.62
CA PHE A 54 -5.91 -20.10 -9.22
C PHE A 54 -5.46 -21.56 -9.16
N VAL A 55 -6.14 -22.36 -8.35
CA VAL A 55 -6.06 -23.83 -8.38
C VAL A 55 -7.05 -24.33 -9.42
N ALA A 56 -6.56 -24.86 -10.54
CA ALA A 56 -7.38 -25.62 -11.48
C ALA A 56 -7.40 -27.11 -11.06
N THR A 57 -8.56 -27.59 -10.63
CA THR A 57 -8.83 -29.01 -10.37
C THR A 57 -9.63 -29.66 -11.50
N GLY A 58 -9.19 -30.86 -11.93
CA GLY A 58 -10.04 -31.91 -12.52
C GLY A 58 -9.90 -32.12 -14.04
N VAL A 59 -9.96 -33.31 -14.62
CA VAL A 59 -10.29 -34.69 -14.19
C VAL A 59 -9.80 -35.67 -15.29
N LEU A 60 -9.26 -36.82 -14.86
CA LEU A 60 -9.17 -38.19 -15.44
C LEU A 60 -9.10 -38.41 -16.97
N GLN A 61 -8.07 -39.15 -17.41
CA GLN A 61 -8.26 -40.30 -18.30
C GLN A 61 -7.12 -41.34 -18.13
N GLU A 62 -7.47 -42.58 -17.78
CA GLU A 62 -6.57 -43.74 -17.68
C GLU A 62 -6.31 -44.40 -19.06
N ASP A 63 -5.02 -44.61 -19.38
CA ASP A 63 -4.30 -45.81 -19.87
C ASP A 63 -4.79 -46.64 -21.10
N PRO A 64 -3.89 -47.27 -21.91
CA PRO A 64 -2.88 -48.21 -21.38
C PRO A 64 -1.52 -48.40 -22.12
N VAL A 65 -0.56 -48.90 -21.33
CA VAL A 65 0.47 -49.93 -21.60
C VAL A 65 1.43 -49.76 -22.80
N GLY A 66 2.71 -49.58 -22.48
CA GLY A 66 3.84 -49.86 -23.37
C GLY A 66 5.14 -50.10 -22.59
N LYS A 67 5.57 -51.36 -22.50
CA LYS A 67 6.87 -51.77 -21.93
C LYS A 67 8.01 -51.26 -22.83
N GLY A 68 8.99 -50.58 -22.24
CA GLY A 68 10.25 -50.22 -22.92
C GLY A 68 11.34 -49.86 -21.91
N ARG A 69 12.15 -50.86 -21.56
CA ARG A 69 13.36 -50.75 -20.76
C ARG A 69 14.49 -50.22 -21.65
N THR A 70 15.08 -49.08 -21.31
CA THR A 70 16.38 -48.63 -21.82
C THR A 70 17.06 -47.75 -20.79
N ASP A 71 18.33 -48.08 -20.55
CA ASP A 71 19.25 -47.51 -19.59
C ASP A 71 19.47 -46.00 -19.82
N VAL A 72 19.52 -45.22 -18.74
CA VAL A 72 20.01 -43.83 -18.78
C VAL A 72 21.05 -43.64 -17.68
N ALA A 73 22.21 -43.20 -18.14
CA ALA A 73 23.42 -42.89 -17.41
C ALA A 73 23.16 -41.92 -16.24
N SER A 74 23.92 -42.13 -15.16
CA SER A 74 24.12 -41.16 -14.09
C SER A 74 24.52 -39.81 -14.68
N SER A 75 23.59 -38.87 -14.70
CA SER A 75 23.86 -37.47 -14.97
C SER A 75 23.99 -36.77 -13.62
N GLU A 76 25.18 -36.23 -13.36
CA GLU A 76 25.47 -35.41 -12.20
C GLU A 76 24.42 -34.30 -12.08
N SER A 77 23.69 -34.33 -10.96
CA SER A 77 22.76 -33.28 -10.58
C SER A 77 23.56 -32.00 -10.32
N PRO A 78 23.25 -30.85 -10.97
CA PRO A 78 23.92 -29.60 -10.68
C PRO A 78 23.65 -29.23 -9.23
N SER A 79 24.75 -29.07 -8.48
CA SER A 79 24.75 -28.58 -7.11
C SER A 79 23.95 -27.28 -7.03
N ALA A 80 23.01 -27.24 -6.08
CA ALA A 80 22.30 -26.03 -5.70
C ALA A 80 23.32 -24.91 -5.44
N SER A 81 23.16 -23.79 -6.15
CA SER A 81 23.89 -22.56 -5.85
C SER A 81 23.66 -22.21 -4.38
N ALA A 82 24.72 -22.38 -3.58
CA ALA A 82 24.74 -21.95 -2.21
C ALA A 82 24.52 -20.43 -2.16
N THR A 83 23.44 -20.00 -1.53
CA THR A 83 23.17 -18.59 -1.20
C THR A 83 24.35 -18.04 -0.41
N LYS A 84 25.13 -17.17 -1.04
CA LYS A 84 26.24 -16.47 -0.41
C LYS A 84 25.64 -15.40 0.50
N GLY A 85 25.31 -15.76 1.74
CA GLY A 85 25.01 -14.77 2.79
C GLY A 85 26.19 -13.79 2.84
N SER A 86 25.92 -12.50 2.67
CA SER A 86 26.92 -11.48 2.33
C SER A 86 28.02 -11.27 3.38
N GLY A 87 28.00 -11.99 4.51
CA GLY A 87 28.98 -11.87 5.60
C GLY A 87 28.97 -10.49 6.27
N ARG A 88 28.01 -9.63 5.91
CA ARG A 88 27.89 -8.26 6.42
C ARG A 88 27.23 -8.29 7.80
N THR A 89 27.75 -7.46 8.69
CA THR A 89 27.14 -7.22 10.01
C THR A 89 26.48 -5.86 9.98
N PHE A 90 25.19 -5.83 10.33
CA PHE A 90 24.43 -4.60 10.45
C PHE A 90 24.06 -4.36 11.91
N ASP A 91 23.97 -3.09 12.31
CA ASP A 91 23.42 -2.73 13.61
C ASP A 91 21.89 -2.88 13.58
N PRO A 92 21.30 -3.83 14.31
CA PRO A 92 19.84 -4.04 14.30
C PRO A 92 19.07 -2.86 14.91
N ALA A 93 19.74 -1.95 15.63
CA ALA A 93 19.12 -0.76 16.19
C ALA A 93 18.85 0.34 15.13
N LEU A 94 19.44 0.22 13.94
CA LEU A 94 19.33 1.21 12.86
C LEU A 94 18.53 0.66 11.67
N PRO A 95 17.88 1.54 10.88
CA PRO A 95 17.29 1.13 9.61
C PRO A 95 18.30 0.42 8.73
N LEU A 96 17.94 -0.78 8.25
CA LEU A 96 18.82 -1.59 7.41
C LEU A 96 18.80 -1.08 5.96
N PRO A 97 19.93 -1.18 5.23
CA PRO A 97 19.97 -0.85 3.82
C PRO A 97 19.28 -1.93 2.97
N ILE A 98 18.70 -1.50 1.85
CA ILE A 98 18.38 -2.39 0.73
C ILE A 98 19.66 -2.61 -0.08
N ILE A 99 20.04 -3.86 -0.33
CA ILE A 99 21.30 -4.18 -1.02
C ILE A 99 20.99 -4.59 -2.45
N LEU A 100 21.26 -3.74 -3.43
CA LEU A 100 21.13 -4.10 -4.85
C LEU A 100 22.19 -5.12 -5.23
N ASN A 101 21.77 -6.24 -5.81
CA ASN A 101 22.64 -7.33 -6.25
C ASN A 101 23.03 -7.11 -7.72
N LEU A 102 24.02 -6.24 -7.99
CA LEU A 102 24.40 -5.88 -9.36
C LEU A 102 25.57 -6.71 -9.89
N ALA A 103 25.67 -6.89 -11.21
CA ALA A 103 26.80 -7.56 -11.86
C ALA A 103 28.16 -6.88 -11.56
N ALA A 104 28.17 -5.56 -11.37
CA ALA A 104 29.34 -4.77 -10.96
C ALA A 104 29.63 -4.83 -9.43
N GLY A 105 28.99 -5.77 -8.74
CA GLY A 105 29.02 -5.95 -7.29
C GLY A 105 27.90 -5.19 -6.59
N ASP A 106 27.58 -5.65 -5.38
CA ASP A 106 26.51 -5.13 -4.54
C ASP A 106 26.61 -3.61 -4.27
N ARG A 107 25.47 -2.95 -4.08
CA ARG A 107 25.37 -1.55 -3.67
C ARG A 107 24.32 -1.35 -2.59
N ASP A 108 24.65 -0.53 -1.59
CA ASP A 108 23.75 -0.26 -0.46
C ASP A 108 22.90 0.97 -0.74
N LEU A 109 21.59 0.82 -0.59
CA LEU A 109 20.62 1.89 -0.59
C LEU A 109 20.18 2.14 0.84
N ASN A 110 20.73 3.21 1.45
CA ASN A 110 20.30 3.63 2.77
C ASN A 110 18.91 4.27 2.68
N PRO A 111 17.97 3.89 3.56
CA PRO A 111 16.66 4.52 3.59
C PRO A 111 16.78 6.03 3.84
N TRP A 112 16.14 6.83 3.01
CA TRP A 112 16.06 8.28 3.22
C TRP A 112 14.85 8.66 4.08
N THR A 113 13.80 7.83 4.06
CA THR A 113 12.67 7.89 4.99
C THR A 113 12.44 6.52 5.60
N SER A 114 12.18 6.47 6.92
CA SER A 114 11.91 5.24 7.65
C SER A 114 11.32 5.50 9.02
N CYS A 115 10.41 4.66 9.49
CA CYS A 115 10.16 4.47 10.91
C CYS A 115 10.64 3.08 11.32
N TRP A 116 11.67 3.01 12.16
CA TRP A 116 12.33 1.78 12.57
C TRP A 116 12.25 1.56 14.07
N SER A 117 12.01 0.32 14.47
CA SER A 117 11.98 -0.15 15.85
C SER A 117 13.09 -1.17 16.02
N GLY A 118 14.12 -0.79 16.77
CA GLY A 118 15.24 -1.67 17.09
C GLY A 118 14.84 -2.80 18.04
N PRO A 119 15.77 -3.73 18.33
CA PRO A 119 15.54 -4.72 19.37
C PRO A 119 15.36 -4.03 20.74
N PRO A 120 14.65 -4.67 21.69
CA PRO A 120 14.62 -4.20 23.07
C PRO A 120 16.03 -4.16 23.64
N ASP A 121 16.34 -3.12 24.44
CA ASP A 121 17.59 -3.04 25.18
C ASP A 121 17.63 -4.01 26.38
N GLY A 122 18.69 -3.93 27.19
CA GLY A 122 18.85 -4.78 28.38
C GLY A 122 17.77 -4.61 29.45
N GLU A 123 16.95 -3.56 29.37
CA GLU A 123 15.82 -3.29 30.25
C GLU A 123 14.47 -3.61 29.58
N GLY A 124 14.49 -4.12 28.34
CA GLY A 124 13.30 -4.45 27.56
C GLY A 124 12.66 -3.25 26.87
N VAL A 125 13.33 -2.09 26.82
CA VAL A 125 12.81 -0.88 26.19
C VAL A 125 13.14 -0.90 24.70
N VAL A 126 12.11 -0.76 23.86
CA VAL A 126 12.27 -0.65 22.40
C VAL A 126 12.49 0.81 22.03
N THR A 127 13.60 1.07 21.33
CA THR A 127 13.85 2.38 20.73
C THR A 127 13.20 2.45 19.35
N GLN A 128 12.34 3.45 19.15
CA GLN A 128 11.75 3.76 17.86
C GLN A 128 12.35 5.05 17.30
N THR A 129 12.93 4.97 16.10
CA THR A 129 13.51 6.10 15.39
C THR A 129 12.72 6.32 14.10
N CYS A 130 12.23 7.54 13.88
CA CYS A 130 11.65 7.92 12.60
C CYS A 130 12.48 9.03 11.98
N SER A 131 12.78 8.86 10.69
CA SER A 131 13.42 9.85 9.83
C SER A 131 12.51 10.09 8.65
N ASP A 132 12.33 11.37 8.31
CA ASP A 132 11.59 11.81 7.13
C ASP A 132 12.54 12.71 6.31
N GLY A 133 13.21 12.08 5.35
CA GLY A 133 14.23 12.72 4.51
C GLY A 133 13.70 13.03 3.13
N MET A 134 14.63 13.25 2.20
CA MET A 134 14.31 13.40 0.78
C MET A 134 15.11 12.37 -0.02
N PRO A 135 14.60 11.91 -1.18
CA PRO A 135 15.36 11.08 -2.10
C PRO A 135 16.74 11.71 -2.42
N PRO A 136 17.78 10.88 -2.64
CA PRO A 136 19.08 11.38 -3.01
C PRO A 136 19.01 12.09 -4.38
N LYS A 137 19.66 13.25 -4.50
CA LYS A 137 19.75 13.98 -5.79
C LYS A 137 20.42 13.20 -6.91
N ASN A 138 21.28 12.24 -6.56
CA ASN A 138 21.94 11.34 -7.49
C ASN A 138 21.75 9.91 -6.95
N PRO A 139 20.64 9.24 -7.30
CA PRO A 139 20.40 7.87 -6.87
C PRO A 139 21.49 6.91 -7.38
N VAL A 140 21.69 5.80 -6.69
CA VAL A 140 22.59 4.74 -7.16
C VAL A 140 22.05 4.19 -8.48
N ALA A 141 22.89 4.14 -9.52
CA ALA A 141 22.47 3.59 -10.81
C ALA A 141 22.62 2.05 -10.82
N ALA A 142 21.52 1.35 -11.07
CA ALA A 142 21.50 -0.08 -11.36
C ALA A 142 22.01 -0.40 -12.78
N GLY A 143 22.06 0.60 -13.66
CA GLY A 143 22.39 0.41 -15.08
C GLY A 143 21.16 -0.02 -15.86
N SER A 144 21.34 -0.97 -16.78
CA SER A 144 20.28 -1.47 -17.67
C SER A 144 20.09 -3.00 -17.62
N PRO A 145 20.02 -3.65 -16.44
CA PRO A 145 19.71 -5.07 -16.38
C PRO A 145 18.25 -5.34 -16.78
N ASP A 146 17.97 -6.58 -17.22
CA ASP A 146 16.61 -7.02 -17.59
C ASP A 146 15.65 -7.04 -16.38
N ASP A 147 16.19 -7.28 -15.19
CA ASP A 147 15.51 -7.23 -13.90
C ASP A 147 16.49 -6.73 -12.81
N VAL A 148 15.96 -6.28 -11.68
CA VAL A 148 16.78 -5.84 -10.54
C VAL A 148 16.52 -6.75 -9.34
N GLU A 149 17.54 -7.51 -8.95
CA GLU A 149 17.54 -8.26 -7.71
C GLU A 149 18.11 -7.44 -6.55
N PHE A 150 17.53 -7.60 -5.36
CA PHE A 150 18.07 -7.04 -4.13
C PHE A 150 17.91 -7.99 -2.93
N THR A 151 18.70 -7.72 -1.90
CA THR A 151 18.67 -8.43 -0.62
C THR A 151 18.24 -7.47 0.49
N PHE A 152 17.37 -7.93 1.39
CA PHE A 152 17.05 -7.22 2.63
C PHE A 152 17.34 -8.10 3.85
N PRO A 153 18.23 -7.70 4.78
CA PRO A 153 18.75 -8.62 5.81
C PRO A 153 17.77 -9.01 6.92
N ALA A 154 16.59 -8.38 7.01
CA ALA A 154 15.58 -8.71 8.01
C ALA A 154 14.43 -9.55 7.44
N ASP A 155 13.98 -10.50 8.25
CA ASP A 155 12.88 -11.40 7.89
C ASP A 155 11.51 -10.74 8.08
N GLY A 156 10.51 -11.27 7.37
CA GLY A 156 9.12 -10.83 7.50
C GLY A 156 8.80 -9.54 6.76
N TRP A 157 9.71 -9.05 5.92
CA TRP A 157 9.48 -7.86 5.10
C TRP A 157 8.83 -8.18 3.76
N THR A 158 7.96 -7.27 3.32
CA THR A 158 7.39 -7.18 1.99
C THR A 158 7.73 -5.83 1.37
N PHE A 159 7.76 -5.78 0.04
CA PHE A 159 8.23 -4.61 -0.70
C PHE A 159 7.35 -4.28 -1.90
N GLU A 160 7.38 -3.01 -2.27
CA GLU A 160 6.80 -2.47 -3.49
C GLU A 160 7.81 -1.55 -4.18
N ALA A 161 7.71 -1.47 -5.50
CA ALA A 161 8.52 -0.58 -6.32
C ALA A 161 7.62 0.43 -7.02
N THR A 162 7.90 1.71 -6.82
CA THR A 162 7.24 2.81 -7.54
C THR A 162 8.19 3.41 -8.57
N PHE A 163 7.80 3.29 -9.83
CA PHE A 163 8.52 3.77 -11.00
C PHE A 163 8.09 5.20 -11.32
N ARG A 164 9.01 6.16 -11.21
CA ARG A 164 8.84 7.55 -11.62
C ARG A 164 9.78 7.86 -12.78
N PRO A 165 9.32 8.42 -13.92
CA PRO A 165 10.22 8.73 -15.01
C PRO A 165 11.30 9.74 -14.56
N SER A 166 12.57 9.50 -14.92
CA SER A 166 13.70 10.27 -14.36
C SER A 166 13.69 11.76 -14.73
N ASP A 167 13.23 12.08 -15.95
CA ASP A 167 13.11 13.46 -16.45
C ASP A 167 11.65 13.95 -16.46
N ALA A 168 10.81 13.37 -15.60
CA ALA A 168 9.40 13.69 -15.53
C ALA A 168 9.14 15.16 -15.16
N ALA A 169 8.14 15.75 -15.82
CA ALA A 169 7.47 16.91 -15.27
C ALA A 169 6.86 16.55 -13.89
N PRO A 170 6.66 17.54 -12.99
CA PRO A 170 5.90 17.32 -11.77
C PRO A 170 4.61 16.58 -12.08
N CYS A 171 4.37 15.47 -11.38
CA CYS A 171 3.17 14.66 -11.50
C CYS A 171 2.99 13.89 -12.82
N ALA A 172 4.09 13.51 -13.47
CA ALA A 172 4.04 12.46 -14.47
C ALA A 172 3.43 11.17 -13.88
N GLN A 173 2.91 10.34 -14.77
CA GLN A 173 2.39 9.04 -14.39
C GLN A 173 3.50 8.19 -13.75
N SER A 174 3.12 7.50 -12.68
CA SER A 174 3.97 6.56 -11.95
C SER A 174 3.28 5.21 -11.86
N PHE A 175 4.07 4.15 -11.79
CA PHE A 175 3.57 2.79 -11.63
C PHE A 175 4.08 2.17 -10.35
N THR A 176 3.18 1.70 -9.50
CA THR A 176 3.54 0.96 -8.27
C THR A 176 3.18 -0.50 -8.46
N VAL A 177 4.16 -1.37 -8.26
CA VAL A 177 3.99 -2.83 -8.36
C VAL A 177 4.53 -3.53 -7.12
N PRO A 178 3.95 -4.67 -6.74
CA PRO A 178 4.53 -5.51 -5.70
C PRO A 178 5.90 -6.02 -6.17
N VAL A 179 6.85 -6.11 -5.26
CA VAL A 179 8.14 -6.75 -5.51
C VAL A 179 8.03 -8.25 -5.27
N GLU A 180 8.57 -9.06 -6.17
CA GLU A 180 8.56 -10.50 -6.02
C GLU A 180 9.57 -10.94 -4.97
N LYS A 181 9.15 -11.81 -4.04
CA LYS A 181 10.04 -12.49 -3.10
C LYS A 181 10.58 -13.77 -3.73
N THR A 182 11.86 -13.78 -4.09
CA THR A 182 12.53 -14.92 -4.76
C THR A 182 13.24 -15.87 -3.79
N GLY A 183 13.42 -15.45 -2.54
CA GLY A 183 14.04 -16.26 -1.49
C GLY A 183 13.73 -15.72 -0.10
N ALA A 184 14.39 -16.25 0.94
CA ALA A 184 14.10 -15.85 2.33
C ALA A 184 14.28 -14.34 2.55
N GLN A 185 15.34 -13.78 1.96
CA GLN A 185 15.78 -12.39 2.09
C GLN A 185 16.10 -11.74 0.73
N THR A 186 15.76 -12.41 -0.37
CA THR A 186 16.03 -11.95 -1.74
C THR A 186 14.73 -11.63 -2.48
N PHE A 187 14.80 -10.58 -3.28
CA PHE A 187 13.67 -9.95 -3.94
C PHE A 187 14.02 -9.54 -5.35
N ARG A 188 13.03 -9.45 -6.23
CA ARG A 188 13.19 -9.14 -7.65
C ARG A 188 12.16 -8.10 -8.11
N ILE A 189 12.64 -7.12 -8.87
CA ILE A 189 11.83 -6.08 -9.50
C ILE A 189 11.92 -6.29 -11.02
N ASP A 190 10.78 -6.55 -11.64
CA ASP A 190 10.65 -6.62 -13.10
C ASP A 190 10.36 -5.22 -13.69
N PRO A 191 10.70 -4.96 -14.97
CA PRO A 191 10.33 -3.73 -15.64
C PRO A 191 8.81 -3.50 -15.62
N VAL A 192 8.41 -2.23 -15.62
CA VAL A 192 7.00 -1.80 -15.67
C VAL A 192 6.84 -0.65 -16.65
N GLY A 193 5.76 -0.67 -17.43
CA GLY A 193 5.47 0.37 -18.40
C GLY A 193 6.49 0.42 -19.54
N PRO A 194 6.62 1.57 -20.23
CA PRO A 194 7.55 1.72 -21.34
C PRO A 194 9.02 1.48 -20.93
N ALA A 195 9.84 1.02 -21.88
CA ALA A 195 11.29 1.03 -21.72
C ALA A 195 11.79 2.47 -21.52
N GLY A 196 12.75 2.68 -20.62
CA GLY A 196 13.37 3.99 -20.43
C GLY A 196 13.98 4.21 -19.05
N ALA A 197 14.27 5.47 -18.74
CA ALA A 197 14.95 5.89 -17.52
C ALA A 197 13.97 6.13 -16.36
N TRP A 198 14.15 5.44 -15.25
CA TRP A 198 13.30 5.50 -14.06
C TRP A 198 14.09 5.82 -12.79
N GLU A 199 13.52 6.67 -11.95
CA GLU A 199 13.77 6.66 -10.51
C GLU A 199 12.80 5.66 -9.86
N VAL A 200 13.36 4.67 -9.17
CA VAL A 200 12.57 3.60 -8.54
C VAL A 200 12.66 3.76 -7.04
N ASP A 201 11.52 4.07 -6.41
CA ASP A 201 11.37 4.06 -4.97
C ASP A 201 10.98 2.65 -4.52
N VAL A 202 11.83 2.02 -3.72
CA VAL A 202 11.55 0.73 -3.08
C VAL A 202 11.04 1.01 -1.68
N PHE A 203 9.76 0.77 -1.48
CA PHE A 203 9.10 0.92 -0.20
C PHE A 203 8.97 -0.46 0.45
N GLY A 204 9.42 -0.60 1.70
CA GLY A 204 9.33 -1.82 2.48
C GLY A 204 8.51 -1.66 3.76
N ARG A 205 7.82 -2.72 4.18
CA ARG A 205 7.20 -2.86 5.50
C ARG A 205 7.58 -4.20 6.10
N GLY A 206 7.76 -4.23 7.42
CA GLY A 206 7.98 -5.47 8.18
C GLY A 206 7.89 -5.26 9.69
N PRO A 207 8.29 -6.26 10.50
CA PRO A 207 8.14 -6.23 11.95
C PRO A 207 8.81 -5.03 12.65
N GLN A 208 9.87 -4.50 12.06
CA GLN A 208 10.61 -3.36 12.60
C GLN A 208 10.02 -2.01 12.16
N GLY A 209 9.10 -1.98 11.19
CA GLY A 209 8.41 -0.78 10.73
C GLY A 209 8.44 -0.63 9.21
N ASP A 210 8.80 0.55 8.70
CA ASP A 210 8.80 0.87 7.28
C ASP A 210 10.07 1.63 6.85
N ALA A 211 10.40 1.53 5.57
CA ALA A 211 11.57 2.19 4.99
C ALA A 211 11.39 2.44 3.49
N VAL A 212 11.97 3.52 2.99
CA VAL A 212 12.01 3.86 1.57
C VAL A 212 13.44 4.18 1.14
N ALA A 213 13.88 3.53 0.07
CA ALA A 213 15.13 3.85 -0.60
C ALA A 213 14.90 4.02 -2.11
N THR A 214 15.77 4.79 -2.77
CA THR A 214 15.63 5.11 -4.20
C THR A 214 16.89 4.73 -4.97
N PHE A 215 16.71 4.20 -6.18
CA PHE A 215 17.78 3.96 -7.14
C PHE A 215 17.34 4.36 -8.56
N ALA A 216 18.29 4.49 -9.47
CA ALA A 216 18.02 4.78 -10.88
C ALA A 216 18.18 3.51 -11.72
N TRP A 217 17.26 3.29 -12.66
CA TRP A 217 17.23 2.12 -13.54
C TRP A 217 16.84 2.51 -14.96
N GLU A 218 17.62 2.07 -15.94
CA GLU A 218 17.24 2.08 -17.35
C GLU A 218 16.58 0.73 -17.68
N THR A 219 15.27 0.67 -17.87
CA THR A 219 14.62 -0.57 -18.28
C THR A 219 14.86 -0.83 -19.77
N PRO A 220 15.50 -1.95 -20.15
CA PRO A 220 15.87 -2.21 -21.56
C PRO A 220 14.66 -2.57 -22.43
N THR A 221 13.57 -3.01 -21.81
CA THR A 221 12.35 -3.49 -22.46
C THR A 221 11.12 -2.91 -21.75
N ALA A 222 10.01 -2.85 -22.49
CA ALA A 222 8.73 -2.51 -21.88
C ALA A 222 8.27 -3.65 -20.97
N GLY A 223 7.74 -3.29 -19.82
CA GLY A 223 7.13 -4.19 -18.84
C GLY A 223 5.61 -4.14 -18.87
N THR A 224 5.01 -5.03 -18.10
CA THR A 224 3.54 -5.05 -17.92
C THR A 224 3.10 -3.82 -17.16
N VAL A 225 2.11 -3.10 -17.68
CA VAL A 225 1.46 -1.99 -16.99
C VAL A 225 0.44 -2.54 -15.99
N PRO A 226 0.48 -2.15 -14.70
CA PRO A 226 -0.52 -2.59 -13.74
C PRO A 226 -1.91 -2.02 -14.10
N PRO A 227 -2.99 -2.78 -13.88
CA PRO A 227 -4.34 -2.26 -14.11
C PRO A 227 -4.63 -1.09 -13.16
N PRO A 228 -5.57 -0.18 -13.53
CA PRO A 228 -5.99 0.88 -12.64
C PRO A 228 -6.49 0.34 -11.32
N ARG A 229 -6.24 1.10 -10.26
CA ARG A 229 -6.60 0.74 -8.90
C ARG A 229 -7.54 1.74 -8.30
N SER A 230 -8.48 1.24 -7.52
CA SER A 230 -9.49 2.03 -6.84
C SER A 230 -9.73 1.53 -5.43
N PHE A 231 -9.76 2.45 -4.47
CA PHE A 231 -10.05 2.11 -3.09
C PHE A 231 -10.72 3.25 -2.36
N MET A 232 -11.47 2.89 -1.32
CA MET A 232 -12.30 3.80 -0.56
C MET A 232 -12.10 3.63 0.94
N SER A 233 -12.10 4.73 1.68
CA SER A 233 -12.16 4.77 3.14
C SER A 233 -13.47 5.43 3.56
N LEU A 234 -14.26 4.74 4.39
CA LEU A 234 -15.53 5.26 4.90
C LEU A 234 -15.88 4.71 6.28
N ILE A 235 -15.93 3.37 6.41
CA ILE A 235 -16.30 2.66 7.62
C ILE A 235 -15.08 1.96 8.20
N GLU A 236 -14.94 1.97 9.52
CA GLU A 236 -13.92 1.22 10.24
C GLU A 236 -14.51 0.46 11.44
N ALA A 237 -13.77 -0.53 11.92
CA ALA A 237 -14.04 -1.18 13.21
C ALA A 237 -13.42 -0.34 14.32
N GLY A 238 -14.25 0.16 15.23
CA GLY A 238 -13.86 0.80 16.47
C GLY A 238 -13.42 -0.20 17.54
N ASP A 239 -12.99 0.35 18.68
CA ASP A 239 -12.64 -0.46 19.86
C ASP A 239 -13.83 -1.35 20.26
N GLY A 240 -13.60 -2.65 20.43
CA GLY A 240 -14.65 -3.62 20.74
C GLY A 240 -15.49 -4.09 19.55
N GLY A 241 -15.13 -3.73 18.32
CA GLY A 241 -15.80 -4.17 17.09
C GLY A 241 -17.01 -3.34 16.69
N GLU A 242 -17.21 -2.17 17.31
CA GLU A 242 -18.29 -1.24 16.96
C GLU A 242 -18.05 -0.61 15.59
N VAL A 243 -19.09 -0.36 14.81
CA VAL A 243 -18.98 0.31 13.51
C VAL A 243 -18.75 1.81 13.72
N GLN A 244 -17.69 2.37 13.11
CA GLN A 244 -17.34 3.78 13.21
C GLN A 244 -17.03 4.41 11.84
N ALA A 245 -17.00 5.74 11.82
CA ALA A 245 -16.56 6.55 10.69
C ALA A 245 -15.73 7.75 11.22
N PRO A 246 -14.41 7.59 11.39
CA PRO A 246 -13.58 8.55 12.11
C PRO A 246 -13.39 9.86 11.33
N SER A 247 -13.29 9.74 10.01
CA SER A 247 -12.97 10.77 9.01
C SER A 247 -14.11 10.95 8.01
N SER A 248 -13.86 11.73 6.96
CA SER A 248 -14.68 11.81 5.76
C SER A 248 -14.53 10.56 4.89
N LEU A 249 -15.47 10.39 3.95
CA LEU A 249 -15.25 9.56 2.77
C LEU A 249 -13.99 10.03 2.05
N GLU A 250 -13.12 9.09 1.71
CA GLU A 250 -11.99 9.28 0.80
C GLU A 250 -12.06 8.19 -0.28
N LEU A 251 -11.91 8.59 -1.53
CA LEU A 251 -11.95 7.69 -2.68
C LEU A 251 -10.80 8.06 -3.62
N LEU A 252 -9.96 7.08 -3.94
CA LEU A 252 -8.82 7.26 -4.83
C LEU A 252 -8.94 6.32 -6.03
N PHE A 253 -8.64 6.85 -7.21
CA PHE A 253 -8.40 6.12 -8.44
C PHE A 253 -6.99 6.43 -8.93
N SER A 254 -6.24 5.44 -9.38
CA SER A 254 -4.86 5.60 -9.85
C SER A 254 -4.57 4.65 -11.00
N GLY A 255 -3.57 4.98 -11.81
CA GLY A 255 -3.16 4.15 -12.95
C GLY A 255 -4.13 4.19 -14.13
N LEU A 256 -4.97 5.22 -14.24
CA LEU A 256 -5.82 5.42 -15.43
C LEU A 256 -4.94 5.69 -16.66
N ASP A 257 -5.48 5.38 -17.84
CA ASP A 257 -4.86 5.62 -19.14
C ASP A 257 -4.36 7.06 -19.34
N ARG A 258 -5.13 8.01 -18.81
CA ARG A 258 -4.83 9.45 -18.82
C ARG A 258 -5.58 10.15 -17.71
N SER A 259 -5.23 11.40 -17.48
CA SER A 259 -6.02 12.29 -16.62
C SER A 259 -7.33 12.71 -17.32
N PRO A 260 -8.52 12.33 -16.81
CA PRO A 260 -9.77 12.66 -17.47
C PRO A 260 -10.09 14.15 -17.29
N GLY A 261 -10.61 14.75 -18.37
CA GLY A 261 -10.98 16.16 -18.40
C GLY A 261 -12.19 16.45 -17.52
N LYS A 262 -13.14 15.51 -17.45
CA LYS A 262 -14.31 15.56 -16.58
C LYS A 262 -14.44 14.24 -15.81
N ALA A 263 -14.66 14.35 -14.51
CA ALA A 263 -14.89 13.20 -13.66
C ALA A 263 -15.90 13.54 -12.55
N SER A 264 -16.81 12.60 -12.28
CA SER A 264 -17.77 12.67 -11.17
C SER A 264 -18.01 11.27 -10.63
N VAL A 265 -18.38 11.16 -9.35
CA VAL A 265 -18.68 9.86 -8.75
C VAL A 265 -19.93 9.96 -7.87
N ALA A 266 -20.78 8.95 -7.96
CA ALA A 266 -21.88 8.74 -7.04
C ALA A 266 -21.59 7.47 -6.23
N VAL A 267 -21.70 7.57 -4.90
CA VAL A 267 -21.45 6.43 -4.00
C VAL A 267 -22.73 6.14 -3.23
N THR A 268 -23.20 4.90 -3.30
CA THR A 268 -24.28 4.39 -2.45
C THR A 268 -23.68 3.41 -1.45
N VAL A 269 -24.01 3.60 -0.18
CA VAL A 269 -23.61 2.68 0.90
C VAL A 269 -24.86 2.00 1.46
N THR A 270 -24.80 0.68 1.61
CA THR A 270 -25.90 -0.16 2.09
C THR A 270 -25.41 -1.03 3.25
N ALA A 271 -26.07 -0.95 4.40
CA ALA A 271 -25.81 -1.81 5.56
C ALA A 271 -26.50 -3.18 5.41
N ALA A 272 -26.12 -4.17 6.22
CA ALA A 272 -26.64 -5.54 6.12
C ALA A 272 -28.15 -5.67 6.36
N ASN A 273 -28.77 -4.70 7.05
CA ASN A 273 -30.21 -4.62 7.24
C ASN A 273 -30.97 -4.03 6.02
N GLY A 274 -30.25 -3.69 4.93
CA GLY A 274 -30.81 -3.12 3.71
C GLY A 274 -30.99 -1.60 3.75
N ASN A 275 -30.68 -0.93 4.85
CA ASN A 275 -30.72 0.53 4.90
C ASN A 275 -29.57 1.11 4.06
N SER A 276 -29.89 2.06 3.19
CA SER A 276 -28.93 2.66 2.29
C SER A 276 -28.97 4.19 2.30
N MET A 277 -27.86 4.80 1.89
CA MET A 277 -27.81 6.24 1.59
C MET A 277 -26.85 6.50 0.43
N GLN A 278 -27.15 7.52 -0.36
CA GLN A 278 -26.21 8.09 -1.32
C GLN A 278 -25.34 9.14 -0.62
N LEU A 279 -24.05 9.15 -0.97
CA LEU A 279 -23.07 10.11 -0.48
C LEU A 279 -22.83 11.17 -1.56
N ASP A 280 -22.87 12.42 -1.15
CA ASP A 280 -22.36 13.51 -1.98
C ASP A 280 -20.84 13.46 -1.96
N THR A 281 -20.24 13.62 -3.13
CA THR A 281 -18.80 13.62 -3.29
C THR A 281 -18.35 14.85 -4.06
N GLU A 282 -17.17 15.34 -3.71
CA GLU A 282 -16.51 16.42 -4.41
C GLU A 282 -15.14 15.93 -4.89
N ARG A 283 -14.82 16.26 -6.15
CA ARG A 283 -13.48 16.01 -6.69
C ARG A 283 -12.48 16.86 -5.92
N VAL A 284 -11.49 16.21 -5.34
CA VAL A 284 -10.38 16.90 -4.68
C VAL A 284 -9.47 17.42 -5.78
N ILE A 285 -9.42 18.74 -5.92
CA ILE A 285 -8.49 19.44 -6.80
C ILE A 285 -7.48 20.12 -5.89
N GLY A 286 -6.31 19.51 -5.74
CA GLY A 286 -5.22 20.09 -4.96
C GLY A 286 -4.65 21.36 -5.61
N HIS A 287 -3.97 22.19 -4.82
CA HIS A 287 -3.10 23.25 -5.33
C HIS A 287 -1.77 22.71 -5.87
N GLU A 288 -1.42 21.49 -5.46
CA GLU A 288 -0.30 20.72 -5.98
C GLU A 288 -0.78 19.81 -7.11
N CYS A 289 0.09 19.51 -8.07
CA CYS A 289 -0.27 18.63 -9.15
C CYS A 289 -0.60 17.22 -8.59
N ILE A 290 -1.56 16.54 -9.22
CA ILE A 290 -1.90 15.15 -8.93
C ILE A 290 -1.27 14.32 -10.05
N ALA A 291 -0.66 13.17 -9.71
CA ALA A 291 -0.02 12.30 -10.70
C ALA A 291 -0.97 12.01 -11.86
N GLU A 292 -0.44 12.01 -13.09
CA GLU A 292 -1.24 11.69 -14.27
C GLU A 292 -1.93 10.33 -14.12
N GLY A 293 -3.19 10.26 -14.54
CA GLY A 293 -4.01 9.07 -14.38
C GLY A 293 -4.50 8.84 -12.93
N THR A 294 -4.43 9.84 -12.05
CA THR A 294 -4.94 9.77 -10.67
C THR A 294 -6.10 10.74 -10.44
N LEU A 295 -7.12 10.27 -9.71
CA LEU A 295 -8.27 11.05 -9.25
C LEU A 295 -8.51 10.82 -7.77
N SER A 296 -8.89 11.86 -7.06
CA SER A 296 -9.37 11.75 -5.69
C SER A 296 -10.72 12.45 -5.53
N PHE A 297 -11.59 11.83 -4.74
CA PHE A 297 -12.87 12.38 -4.31
C PHE A 297 -12.97 12.29 -2.79
N SER A 298 -13.64 13.27 -2.20
CA SER A 298 -13.91 13.29 -0.78
C SER A 298 -15.40 13.56 -0.52
N GLY A 299 -15.90 13.07 0.60
CA GLY A 299 -17.23 13.45 1.10
C GLY A 299 -17.14 14.18 2.43
N THR A 300 -18.29 14.44 3.06
CA THR A 300 -18.29 15.12 4.36
C THR A 300 -18.18 14.14 5.53
N ARG A 301 -17.58 14.60 6.64
CA ARG A 301 -17.56 13.83 7.90
C ARG A 301 -18.97 13.57 8.45
N ALA A 302 -19.92 14.47 8.19
CA ALA A 302 -21.30 14.31 8.63
C ALA A 302 -21.96 13.11 7.92
N GLN A 303 -21.78 13.00 6.61
CA GLN A 303 -22.29 11.87 5.82
C GLN A 303 -21.63 10.56 6.22
N ALA A 304 -20.32 10.54 6.44
CA ALA A 304 -19.62 9.33 6.90
C ALA A 304 -20.18 8.82 8.24
N ARG A 305 -20.43 9.73 9.20
CA ARG A 305 -21.06 9.38 10.50
C ARG A 305 -22.51 8.93 10.36
N GLN A 306 -23.24 9.42 9.37
CA GLN A 306 -24.60 8.97 9.08
C GLN A 306 -24.57 7.56 8.45
N ALA A 307 -23.64 7.30 7.53
CA ALA A 307 -23.44 5.99 6.93
C ALA A 307 -23.16 4.90 7.99
N ALA A 308 -22.27 5.19 8.95
CA ALA A 308 -21.99 4.27 10.07
C ALA A 308 -23.20 3.96 10.96
N ARG A 309 -24.28 4.76 10.89
CA ARG A 309 -25.52 4.56 11.66
C ARG A 309 -26.63 3.87 10.87
N LEU A 310 -26.41 3.51 9.61
CA LEU A 310 -27.43 2.84 8.78
C LEU A 310 -27.84 1.48 9.35
N GLY A 311 -26.91 0.73 9.93
CA GLY A 311 -27.18 -0.60 10.44
C GLY A 311 -25.93 -1.38 10.83
N PRO A 312 -26.07 -2.68 11.08
CA PRO A 312 -24.94 -3.56 11.31
C PRO A 312 -24.15 -3.84 10.01
N ALA A 313 -22.90 -4.25 10.19
CA ALA A 313 -22.05 -4.78 9.13
C ALA A 313 -22.61 -6.10 8.54
N PRO A 314 -22.19 -6.53 7.32
CA PRO A 314 -21.30 -5.81 6.39
C PRO A 314 -21.92 -4.54 5.78
N PHE A 315 -21.06 -3.70 5.21
CA PHE A 315 -21.47 -2.54 4.41
C PHE A 315 -21.03 -2.76 2.97
N THR A 316 -21.97 -2.72 2.03
CA THR A 316 -21.69 -2.77 0.59
C THR A 316 -21.64 -1.36 0.03
N TYR A 317 -20.73 -1.15 -0.91
CA TYR A 317 -20.51 0.10 -1.61
C TYR A 317 -20.77 -0.11 -3.09
N ASP A 318 -21.67 0.67 -3.66
CA ASP A 318 -21.90 0.78 -5.09
C ASP A 318 -21.39 2.15 -5.56
N VAL A 319 -20.50 2.16 -6.55
CA VAL A 319 -19.75 3.33 -7.00
C VAL A 319 -19.95 3.52 -8.50
N ASP A 320 -20.69 4.56 -8.89
CA ASP A 320 -20.82 4.95 -10.29
C ASP A 320 -19.79 6.05 -10.61
N LEU A 321 -18.67 5.67 -11.22
CA LEU A 321 -17.64 6.59 -11.67
C LEU A 321 -17.90 7.00 -13.12
N THR A 322 -18.06 8.28 -13.39
CA THR A 322 -18.16 8.80 -14.76
C THR A 322 -16.87 9.51 -15.16
N LEU A 323 -16.21 9.00 -16.21
CA LEU A 323 -14.98 9.56 -16.80
C LEU A 323 -15.28 10.02 -18.23
N ASP A 324 -15.14 11.31 -18.50
CA ASP A 324 -15.33 11.92 -19.82
C ASP A 324 -16.64 11.50 -20.55
N GLY A 325 -17.70 11.23 -19.77
CA GLY A 325 -19.02 10.83 -20.27
C GLY A 325 -19.29 9.32 -20.28
N THR A 326 -18.30 8.47 -19.99
CA THR A 326 -18.46 7.02 -19.83
C THR A 326 -18.61 6.67 -18.35
N THR A 327 -19.64 5.92 -17.99
CA THR A 327 -19.89 5.47 -16.61
C THR A 327 -19.40 4.04 -16.40
N TYR A 328 -18.69 3.83 -15.30
CA TYR A 328 -18.14 2.57 -14.83
C TYR A 328 -18.76 2.25 -13.47
N ALA A 329 -19.29 1.03 -13.31
CA ALA A 329 -19.89 0.57 -12.06
C ALA A 329 -18.83 -0.19 -11.25
N GLY A 330 -18.61 0.26 -10.03
CA GLY A 330 -17.66 -0.29 -9.07
C GLY A 330 -18.37 -0.82 -7.83
N THR A 331 -17.83 -1.87 -7.22
CA THR A 331 -18.36 -2.44 -5.98
C THR A 331 -17.24 -2.78 -4.99
N GLY A 332 -17.57 -2.75 -3.70
CA GLY A 332 -16.71 -3.27 -2.62
C GLY A 332 -17.51 -3.49 -1.34
N THR A 333 -17.02 -4.34 -0.45
CA THR A 333 -17.72 -4.73 0.78
C THR A 333 -16.80 -4.63 1.99
N TRP A 334 -17.17 -3.81 2.97
CA TRP A 334 -16.50 -3.79 4.26
C TRP A 334 -17.13 -4.80 5.24
N PRO A 335 -16.34 -5.56 6.02
CA PRO A 335 -14.87 -5.60 6.06
C PRO A 335 -14.23 -6.62 5.09
N THR A 336 -15.01 -7.33 4.28
CA THR A 336 -14.54 -8.43 3.41
C THR A 336 -13.38 -8.02 2.50
N ASP A 337 -13.52 -6.88 1.83
CA ASP A 337 -12.57 -6.35 0.84
C ASP A 337 -11.65 -5.27 1.46
N GLN A 338 -11.61 -5.20 2.80
CA GLN A 338 -10.72 -4.28 3.51
C GLN A 338 -9.26 -4.74 3.42
N ARG A 339 -8.37 -3.79 3.12
CA ARG A 339 -6.93 -3.99 3.21
C ARG A 339 -6.50 -4.11 4.66
N LYS A 340 -5.97 -5.27 5.02
CA LYS A 340 -5.59 -5.59 6.41
C LYS A 340 -4.52 -4.66 6.98
N ASP A 341 -3.53 -4.31 6.16
CA ASP A 341 -2.38 -3.50 6.57
C ASP A 341 -2.59 -1.99 6.33
N GLU A 342 -3.68 -1.63 5.66
CA GLU A 342 -4.02 -0.26 5.28
C GLU A 342 -5.48 0.06 5.70
N ALA A 343 -5.95 -0.48 6.81
CA ALA A 343 -7.28 -0.12 7.31
C ALA A 343 -7.35 1.42 7.52
N PRO A 344 -8.46 2.08 7.13
CA PRO A 344 -9.75 1.48 6.79
C PRO A 344 -10.04 1.33 5.28
N TYR A 345 -9.03 1.28 4.40
CA TYR A 345 -9.25 1.24 2.96
C TYR A 345 -9.84 -0.10 2.49
N VAL A 346 -10.84 -0.01 1.60
CA VAL A 346 -11.54 -1.12 0.95
C VAL A 346 -11.28 -1.05 -0.54
N ASP A 347 -10.82 -2.15 -1.13
CA ASP A 347 -10.61 -2.25 -2.58
C ASP A 347 -11.95 -2.26 -3.31
N LEU A 348 -12.00 -1.56 -4.45
CA LEU A 348 -13.17 -1.53 -5.33
C LEU A 348 -12.86 -2.30 -6.61
N THR A 349 -13.84 -3.08 -7.08
CA THR A 349 -13.80 -3.81 -8.35
C THR A 349 -14.78 -3.20 -9.34
N PHE A 350 -14.33 -2.89 -10.55
CA PHE A 350 -15.15 -2.25 -11.60
C PHE A 350 -15.47 -3.22 -12.75
N ASP A 351 -16.72 -3.16 -13.24
CA ASP A 351 -17.19 -3.85 -14.44
C ASP A 351 -18.02 -2.87 -15.31
N PRO A 352 -17.56 -2.52 -16.53
CA PRO A 352 -16.31 -2.95 -17.15
C PRO A 352 -15.07 -2.42 -16.40
N PRO A 353 -13.88 -3.02 -16.61
CA PRO A 353 -12.64 -2.52 -16.03
C PRO A 353 -12.39 -1.04 -16.39
N LEU A 354 -11.76 -0.32 -15.47
CA LEU A 354 -11.32 1.06 -15.70
C LEU A 354 -10.29 1.12 -16.84
N PRO A 355 -10.22 2.24 -17.59
CA PRO A 355 -9.28 2.38 -18.69
C PRO A 355 -7.85 2.38 -18.18
N ALA A 356 -7.07 1.39 -18.62
CA ALA A 356 -5.66 1.20 -18.27
C ALA A 356 -4.73 1.91 -19.25
N TYR A 357 -3.55 2.29 -18.78
CA TYR A 357 -2.50 2.82 -19.64
C TYR A 357 -2.02 1.76 -20.65
N GLU A 358 -1.91 2.15 -21.92
CA GLU A 358 -1.50 1.31 -23.06
C GLU A 358 -0.04 1.51 -23.45
#